data_AF-A0A7X8V8A3-F1
#
_entry.id   AF-A0A7X8V8A3-F1
#
_cell.length_a   1.000
_cell.length_b   1.000
_cell.length_c   1.000
_cell.angle_alpha   90.00
_cell.angle_beta   90.00
_cell.angle_gamma   90.00
#
_symmetry.space_group_name_H-M   'P 1'
#
loop_
_entity.id
_entity.type
_entity.pdbx_description
1 polymer ?
#
loop_
_entity_poly.entity_id
_entity_poly.type
_entity_poly.pdbx_seq_one_letter_code
_entity_poly.pdbx_strand_id
1 'polypeptide(L)'
;LVLLVNIILGIVTQHGKEISVPDFTNMSFAEASATAQHAGVKVEVIDSVYVKRMQRGAVFVQNPVAGSMVKKGRRILLTINAVIPQKITMPSLMGYSMRQAKAELSSRGLTLGRLIYVSDMATNNVLKQLYQNQEIKPGASIESGSAIDLVVGLNSEDNRTYAPDVVGMKFLRAVDAVHDHSLNVTRLFFDSNVKDYTDSLNAVVYRQSPASSDIPLTMGTGVSLYLK
;
A
#
# COMPACT_ATOMS: atom_id res chain seq x y z
N LEU A 1 -12.02 -12.94 56.83
CA LEU A 1 -11.50 -13.73 55.69
C LEU A 1 -11.47 -12.94 54.38
N VAL A 2 -12.59 -12.35 53.93
CA VAL A 2 -12.71 -11.65 52.63
C VAL A 2 -11.75 -10.45 52.46
N LEU A 3 -11.54 -9.65 53.50
CA LEU A 3 -10.62 -8.49 53.48
C LEU A 3 -9.15 -8.89 53.30
N LEU A 4 -8.76 -10.03 53.88
CA LEU A 4 -7.40 -10.55 53.83
C LEU A 4 -7.10 -11.18 52.46
N VAL A 5 -8.11 -11.84 51.87
CA VAL A 5 -8.07 -12.34 50.48
C VAL A 5 -7.95 -11.18 49.49
N ASN A 6 -8.69 -10.07 49.67
CA ASN A 6 -8.58 -8.89 48.81
C ASN A 6 -7.22 -8.18 48.93
N ILE A 7 -6.63 -8.09 50.13
CA ILE A 7 -5.28 -7.58 50.36
C ILE A 7 -4.23 -8.45 49.66
N ILE A 8 -4.32 -9.78 49.81
CA ILE A 8 -3.38 -10.72 49.19
C ILE A 8 -3.55 -10.70 47.67
N LEU A 9 -4.78 -10.68 47.15
CA LEU A 9 -5.04 -10.50 45.72
C LEU A 9 -4.51 -9.15 45.22
N GLY A 10 -4.67 -8.06 45.96
CA GLY A 10 -4.18 -6.74 45.56
C GLY A 10 -2.65 -6.70 45.42
N ILE A 11 -1.95 -7.34 46.36
CA ILE A 11 -0.49 -7.46 46.37
C ILE A 11 0.00 -8.41 45.27
N VAL A 12 -0.66 -9.56 45.08
CA VAL A 12 -0.28 -10.56 44.07
C VAL A 12 -0.62 -10.09 42.65
N THR A 13 -1.70 -9.32 42.46
CA THR A 13 -2.18 -8.89 41.13
C THR A 13 -1.73 -7.50 40.70
N GLN A 14 -0.97 -6.78 41.55
CA GLN A 14 -0.60 -5.37 41.38
C GLN A 14 -1.79 -4.48 40.99
N HIS A 15 -2.90 -4.62 41.73
CA HIS A 15 -4.14 -3.90 41.44
C HIS A 15 -3.89 -2.38 41.44
N GLY A 16 -4.19 -1.70 40.33
CA GLY A 16 -4.02 -0.24 40.17
C GLY A 16 -2.66 0.25 39.67
N LYS A 17 -1.68 -0.62 39.39
CA LYS A 17 -0.38 -0.23 38.77
C LYS A 17 -0.39 -0.54 37.27
N GLU A 18 -1.06 0.32 36.53
CA GLU A 18 -1.10 0.27 35.07
C GLU A 18 -0.10 1.24 34.45
N ILE A 19 0.38 0.88 33.27
CA ILE A 19 1.36 1.62 32.48
C ILE A 19 0.68 1.96 31.15
N SER A 20 0.83 3.20 30.71
CA SER A 20 0.40 3.61 29.37
C SER A 20 1.30 2.96 28.32
N VAL A 21 0.69 2.28 27.35
CA VAL A 21 1.42 1.65 26.24
C VAL A 21 2.04 2.73 25.35
N PRO A 22 3.37 2.69 25.09
CA PRO A 22 4.00 3.59 24.13
C PRO A 22 3.48 3.39 22.70
N ASP A 23 3.66 4.42 21.87
CA ASP A 23 3.50 4.26 20.43
C ASP A 23 4.79 3.70 19.82
N PHE A 24 4.68 2.51 19.25
CA PHE A 24 5.76 1.80 18.56
C PHE A 24 5.66 1.96 17.04
N THR A 25 4.60 2.59 16.52
CA THR A 25 4.36 2.73 15.08
C THR A 25 5.55 3.40 14.39
N ASN A 26 5.94 2.90 13.21
CA ASN A 26 7.11 3.31 12.44
C ASN A 26 8.50 3.04 13.08
N MET A 27 8.59 2.57 14.33
CA MET A 27 9.86 2.14 14.90
C MET A 27 10.33 0.83 14.27
N SER A 28 11.64 0.64 14.16
CA SER A 28 12.21 -0.69 13.92
C SER A 28 11.94 -1.62 15.11
N PHE A 29 11.96 -2.94 14.89
CA PHE A 29 11.81 -3.90 16.00
C PHE A 29 12.83 -3.69 17.12
N ALA A 30 14.07 -3.28 16.78
CA ALA A 30 15.11 -2.99 17.76
C ALA A 30 14.77 -1.77 18.63
N GLU A 31 14.33 -0.67 18.01
CA GLU A 31 13.90 0.55 18.71
C GLU A 31 12.64 0.30 19.56
N ALA A 32 11.68 -0.44 19.02
CA ALA A 32 10.47 -0.83 19.75
C ALA A 32 10.80 -1.68 20.97
N SER A 33 11.74 -2.63 20.84
CA SER A 33 12.20 -3.47 21.95
C SER A 33 12.88 -2.66 23.07
N ALA A 34 13.75 -1.71 22.70
CA ALA A 34 14.39 -0.81 23.66
C ALA A 34 13.36 0.08 24.39
N THR A 35 12.42 0.65 23.64
CA THR A 35 11.34 1.49 24.19
C THR A 35 10.42 0.69 25.11
N ALA A 36 10.09 -0.55 24.74
CA ALA A 36 9.29 -1.46 25.54
C ALA A 36 9.98 -1.82 26.86
N GLN A 37 11.29 -2.09 26.82
CA GLN A 37 12.08 -2.38 28.02
C GLN A 37 12.08 -1.21 29.00
N HIS A 38 12.25 0.03 28.50
CA HIS A 38 12.17 1.25 29.33
C HIS A 38 10.78 1.46 29.92
N ALA A 39 9.73 1.22 29.13
CA ALA A 39 8.34 1.31 29.58
C ALA A 39 7.89 0.14 30.47
N GLY A 40 8.70 -0.91 30.63
CA GLY A 40 8.36 -2.07 31.45
C GLY A 40 7.29 -2.98 30.82
N VAL A 41 7.16 -2.96 29.49
CA VAL A 41 6.33 -3.88 28.69
C VAL A 41 7.22 -4.77 27.84
N LYS A 42 6.64 -5.78 27.18
CA LYS A 42 7.36 -6.67 26.24
C LYS A 42 6.74 -6.51 24.86
N VAL A 43 7.54 -6.64 23.81
CA VAL A 43 7.04 -6.66 22.44
C VAL A 43 7.23 -8.03 21.81
N GLU A 44 6.29 -8.44 20.98
CA GLU A 44 6.30 -9.72 20.27
C GLU A 44 5.76 -9.50 18.85
N VAL A 45 6.54 -9.87 17.83
CA VAL A 45 6.06 -9.82 16.44
C VAL A 45 5.19 -11.05 16.21
N ILE A 46 3.92 -10.83 15.90
CA ILE A 46 2.96 -11.92 15.65
C ILE A 46 2.64 -12.11 14.18
N ASP A 47 2.87 -11.07 13.36
CA ASP A 47 2.49 -11.07 11.96
C ASP A 47 3.34 -10.07 11.17
N SER A 48 3.31 -10.17 9.85
CA SER A 48 3.90 -9.20 8.95
C SER A 48 3.00 -8.90 7.75
N VAL A 49 2.92 -7.64 7.37
CA VAL A 49 2.26 -7.18 6.14
C VAL A 49 3.29 -6.58 5.20
N TYR A 50 3.06 -6.57 3.89
CA TYR A 50 3.95 -5.87 2.96
C TYR A 50 3.39 -4.50 2.58
N VAL A 51 4.10 -3.46 2.99
CA VAL A 51 3.77 -2.06 2.71
C VAL A 51 4.98 -1.39 2.04
N LYS A 52 4.86 -1.14 0.74
CA LYS A 52 5.96 -0.64 -0.12
C LYS A 52 6.56 0.69 0.35
N ARG A 53 5.74 1.59 0.89
CA ARG A 53 6.17 2.93 1.35
C ARG A 53 6.63 2.98 2.80
N MET A 54 6.55 1.86 3.51
CA MET A 54 6.99 1.77 4.89
C MET A 54 8.38 1.15 4.95
N GLN A 55 9.18 1.52 5.95
CA GLN A 55 10.48 0.88 6.15
C GLN A 55 10.30 -0.62 6.46
N ARG A 56 11.14 -1.46 5.85
CA ARG A 56 11.13 -2.91 6.10
C ARG A 56 11.47 -3.19 7.56
N GLY A 57 10.71 -4.06 8.21
CA GLY A 57 10.87 -4.39 9.63
C GLY A 57 10.34 -3.33 10.61
N ALA A 58 9.77 -2.22 10.11
CA ALA A 58 9.12 -1.24 10.96
C ALA A 58 7.76 -1.73 11.45
N VAL A 59 7.34 -1.31 12.64
CA VAL A 59 6.04 -1.67 13.22
C VAL A 59 4.92 -0.96 12.46
N PHE A 60 4.09 -1.74 11.78
CA PHE A 60 2.92 -1.26 11.05
C PHE A 60 1.76 -0.97 12.00
N VAL A 61 1.43 -1.93 12.86
CA VAL A 61 0.34 -1.83 13.83
C VAL A 61 0.76 -2.53 15.13
N GLN A 62 0.25 -2.03 16.25
CA GLN A 62 0.40 -2.64 17.57
C GLN A 62 -0.95 -2.95 18.21
N ASN A 63 -0.97 -3.95 19.08
CA ASN A 63 -2.10 -4.26 19.95
C ASN A 63 -1.60 -4.69 21.34
N PRO A 64 -2.00 -4.05 22.45
CA PRO A 64 -2.92 -2.90 22.55
C PRO A 64 -2.43 -1.62 21.86
N VAL A 65 -3.39 -0.76 21.49
CA VAL A 65 -3.11 0.53 20.85
C VAL A 65 -2.35 1.46 21.80
N ALA A 66 -1.59 2.40 21.24
CA ALA A 66 -0.86 3.39 22.02
C ALA A 66 -1.80 4.14 22.98
N GLY A 67 -1.31 4.45 24.18
CA GLY A 67 -2.11 5.08 25.24
C GLY A 67 -3.01 4.13 26.03
N SER A 68 -3.16 2.86 25.63
CA SER A 68 -3.90 1.86 26.42
C SER A 68 -3.24 1.64 27.78
N MET A 69 -4.04 1.42 28.81
CA MET A 69 -3.51 1.10 30.14
C MET A 69 -3.33 -0.41 30.29
N VAL A 70 -2.12 -0.85 30.61
CA VAL A 70 -1.79 -2.27 30.76
C VAL A 70 -0.97 -2.55 32.02
N LYS A 71 -1.02 -3.77 32.52
CA LYS A 71 -0.16 -4.18 33.62
C LYS A 71 1.31 -4.27 33.18
N LYS A 72 2.22 -4.07 34.14
CA LYS A 72 3.66 -4.27 33.92
C LYS A 72 3.95 -5.66 33.36
N GLY A 73 4.85 -5.72 32.38
CA GLY A 73 5.24 -6.95 31.70
C GLY A 73 4.22 -7.45 30.68
N ARG A 74 3.15 -6.70 30.41
CA ARG A 74 2.21 -7.03 29.32
C ARG A 74 2.96 -7.14 28.00
N ARG A 75 2.59 -8.15 27.22
CA ARG A 75 3.06 -8.31 25.85
C ARG A 75 2.21 -7.46 24.91
N ILE A 76 2.89 -6.63 24.14
CA ILE A 76 2.36 -5.81 23.06
C ILE A 76 2.66 -6.57 21.77
N LEU A 77 1.61 -6.93 21.05
CA LEU A 77 1.68 -7.68 19.82
C LEU A 77 1.91 -6.70 18.68
N LEU A 78 2.93 -6.94 17.87
CA LEU A 78 3.32 -6.08 16.77
C LEU A 78 3.08 -6.81 15.45
N THR A 79 2.45 -6.12 14.52
CA THR A 79 2.48 -6.47 13.09
C THR A 79 3.52 -5.57 12.44
N ILE A 80 4.52 -6.16 11.79
CA ILE A 80 5.62 -5.40 11.16
C ILE A 80 5.47 -5.35 9.65
N ASN A 81 6.12 -4.40 9.02
CA ASN A 81 6.33 -4.45 7.58
C ASN A 81 7.32 -5.57 7.24
N ALA A 82 6.98 -6.45 6.30
CA ALA A 82 7.75 -7.63 5.96
C ALA A 82 9.20 -7.26 5.58
N VAL A 83 10.17 -7.92 6.23
CA VAL A 83 11.60 -7.72 5.94
C VAL A 83 11.96 -8.33 4.59
N ILE A 84 11.35 -9.48 4.28
CA ILE A 84 11.47 -10.15 3.00
C ILE A 84 10.09 -10.16 2.37
N PRO A 85 9.87 -9.44 1.26
CA PRO A 85 8.60 -9.53 0.55
C PRO A 85 8.39 -10.94 0.02
N GLN A 86 7.16 -11.44 0.13
CA GLN A 86 6.77 -12.70 -0.46
C GLN A 86 7.11 -12.68 -1.95
N LYS A 87 7.86 -13.69 -2.43
CA LYS A 87 8.14 -13.83 -3.85
C LYS A 87 7.00 -14.59 -4.53
N ILE A 88 6.66 -14.13 -5.72
CA ILE A 88 5.68 -14.77 -6.59
C ILE A 88 6.31 -15.00 -7.98
N THR A 89 5.63 -15.80 -8.78
CA THR A 89 6.04 -16.06 -10.17
C THR A 89 5.36 -15.07 -11.11
N MET A 90 6.14 -14.42 -11.98
CA MET A 90 5.62 -13.49 -12.96
C MET A 90 4.69 -14.21 -13.95
N PRO A 91 3.41 -13.78 -14.11
CA PRO A 91 2.50 -14.36 -15.08
C PRO A 91 2.91 -14.02 -16.52
N SER A 92 2.30 -14.71 -17.48
CA SER A 92 2.37 -14.33 -18.91
C SER A 92 1.22 -13.40 -19.25
N LEU A 93 1.53 -12.15 -19.58
CA LEU A 93 0.53 -11.13 -19.93
C LEU A 93 0.48 -10.82 -21.43
N MET A 94 1.43 -11.32 -22.21
CA MET A 94 1.47 -11.06 -23.66
C MET A 94 0.19 -11.57 -24.34
N GLY A 95 -0.39 -10.75 -25.21
CA GLY A 95 -1.63 -11.05 -25.92
C GLY A 95 -2.90 -10.88 -25.08
N TYR A 96 -2.79 -10.51 -23.81
CA TYR A 96 -3.97 -10.13 -23.02
C TYR A 96 -4.38 -8.71 -23.36
N SER A 97 -5.68 -8.43 -23.28
CA SER A 97 -6.13 -7.04 -23.18
C SER A 97 -5.59 -6.42 -21.88
N MET A 98 -5.39 -5.11 -21.86
CA MET A 98 -4.96 -4.35 -20.68
C MET A 98 -5.81 -4.68 -19.44
N ARG A 99 -7.14 -4.80 -19.62
CA ARG A 99 -8.07 -5.16 -18.55
C ARG A 99 -7.84 -6.58 -18.01
N GLN A 100 -7.60 -7.56 -18.90
CA GLN A 100 -7.24 -8.93 -18.48
C GLN A 100 -5.89 -8.95 -17.76
N ALA A 101 -4.90 -8.22 -18.27
CA ALA A 101 -3.59 -8.12 -17.64
C ALA A 101 -3.67 -7.47 -16.25
N LYS A 102 -4.46 -6.40 -16.08
CA LYS A 102 -4.74 -5.78 -14.77
C LYS A 102 -5.35 -6.79 -13.78
N ALA A 103 -6.31 -7.58 -14.23
CA ALA A 103 -6.95 -8.61 -13.40
C ALA A 103 -5.97 -9.73 -13.02
N GLU A 104 -5.16 -10.23 -13.96
CA GLU A 104 -4.14 -11.26 -13.70
C GLU A 104 -3.02 -10.75 -12.78
N LEU A 105 -2.58 -9.49 -12.94
CA LEU A 105 -1.63 -8.88 -12.01
C LEU A 105 -2.21 -8.84 -10.60
N SER A 106 -3.44 -8.36 -10.45
CA SER A 106 -4.10 -8.22 -9.15
C SER A 106 -4.31 -9.57 -8.47
N SER A 107 -4.70 -10.61 -9.22
CA SER A 107 -4.91 -11.97 -8.69
C SER A 107 -3.64 -12.60 -8.15
N ARG A 108 -2.47 -12.19 -8.68
CA ARG A 108 -1.14 -12.64 -8.25
C ARG A 108 -0.55 -11.76 -7.13
N GLY A 109 -1.24 -10.71 -6.71
CA GLY A 109 -0.73 -9.74 -5.74
C GLY A 109 0.28 -8.75 -6.35
N LEU A 110 0.30 -8.59 -7.67
CA LEU A 110 1.03 -7.53 -8.37
C LEU A 110 0.12 -6.33 -8.63
N THR A 111 0.73 -5.21 -8.97
CA THR A 111 0.01 -3.98 -9.34
C THR A 111 0.32 -3.60 -10.77
N LEU A 112 -0.68 -3.04 -11.46
CA LEU A 112 -0.47 -2.40 -12.75
C LEU A 112 0.36 -1.13 -12.55
N GLY A 113 1.49 -1.05 -13.25
CA GLY A 113 2.34 0.13 -13.34
C GLY A 113 1.89 1.06 -14.46
N ARG A 114 2.84 1.65 -15.18
CA ARG A 114 2.57 2.54 -16.31
C ARG A 114 2.17 1.77 -17.56
N LEU A 115 1.28 2.35 -18.34
CA LEU A 115 0.93 1.95 -19.69
C LEU A 115 1.83 2.70 -20.69
N ILE A 116 2.63 1.97 -21.45
CA ILE A 116 3.53 2.49 -22.47
C ILE A 116 2.93 2.14 -23.82
N TYR A 117 2.32 3.13 -24.46
CA TYR A 117 1.67 2.93 -25.76
C TYR A 117 2.68 2.98 -26.90
N VAL A 118 2.59 2.01 -27.80
CA VAL A 118 3.37 1.95 -29.05
C VAL A 118 2.45 1.65 -30.22
N SER A 119 2.82 2.08 -31.43
CA SER A 119 2.01 1.84 -32.63
C SER A 119 1.77 0.34 -32.84
N ASP A 120 0.50 -0.05 -32.93
CA ASP A 120 0.06 -1.44 -33.17
C ASP A 120 -1.36 -1.43 -33.72
N MET A 121 -1.78 -2.50 -34.42
CA MET A 121 -3.14 -2.60 -34.94
C MET A 121 -4.20 -2.82 -33.84
N ALA A 122 -3.81 -3.41 -32.71
CA ALA A 122 -4.69 -3.77 -31.61
C ALA A 122 -4.47 -2.87 -30.39
N THR A 123 -5.30 -1.82 -30.27
CA THR A 123 -5.29 -0.93 -29.10
C THR A 123 -5.49 -1.71 -27.80
N ASN A 124 -4.73 -1.36 -26.76
CA ASN A 124 -4.77 -1.96 -25.43
C ASN A 124 -4.40 -3.46 -25.37
N ASN A 125 -3.88 -4.06 -26.43
CA ASN A 125 -3.31 -5.40 -26.37
C ASN A 125 -1.89 -5.34 -25.78
N VAL A 126 -1.57 -6.22 -24.83
CA VAL A 126 -0.26 -6.25 -24.18
C VAL A 126 0.77 -6.90 -25.11
N LEU A 127 1.81 -6.13 -25.43
CA LEU A 127 2.92 -6.54 -26.27
C LEU A 127 4.13 -6.96 -25.45
N LYS A 128 4.38 -6.27 -24.31
CA LYS A 128 5.47 -6.60 -23.37
C LYS A 128 5.07 -6.27 -21.94
N GLN A 129 5.74 -6.94 -21.00
CA GLN A 129 5.64 -6.68 -19.56
C GLN A 129 7.02 -6.29 -19.03
N LEU A 130 7.09 -5.21 -18.27
CA LEU A 130 8.34 -4.64 -17.79
C LEU A 130 8.34 -4.52 -16.27
N TYR A 131 9.48 -4.82 -15.66
CA TYR A 131 9.78 -4.56 -14.26
C TYR A 131 11.03 -3.68 -14.19
N GLN A 132 10.95 -2.54 -13.48
CA GLN A 132 12.07 -1.59 -13.36
C GLN A 132 12.65 -1.16 -14.72
N ASN A 133 11.78 -0.87 -15.70
CA ASN A 133 12.14 -0.52 -17.07
C ASN A 133 12.87 -1.61 -17.88
N GLN A 134 12.92 -2.85 -17.38
CA GLN A 134 13.48 -3.99 -18.10
C GLN A 134 12.40 -5.03 -18.37
N GLU A 135 12.51 -5.73 -19.50
CA GLU A 135 11.57 -6.79 -19.84
C GLU A 135 11.70 -7.96 -18.85
N ILE A 136 10.57 -8.38 -18.28
CA ILE A 136 10.51 -9.49 -17.33
C ILE A 136 9.79 -10.68 -17.96
N LYS A 137 10.50 -11.81 -18.08
CA LYS A 137 9.92 -13.02 -18.67
C LYS A 137 8.92 -13.68 -17.72
N PRO A 138 7.87 -14.34 -18.25
CA PRO A 138 7.03 -15.22 -17.44
C PRO A 138 7.87 -16.27 -16.71
N GLY A 139 7.48 -16.64 -15.50
CA GLY A 139 8.25 -17.57 -14.68
C GLY A 139 9.31 -16.92 -13.79
N ALA A 140 9.69 -15.66 -14.06
CA ALA A 140 10.65 -14.94 -13.24
C ALA A 140 10.14 -14.74 -11.80
N SER A 141 11.05 -14.76 -10.84
CA SER A 141 10.72 -14.50 -9.43
C SER A 141 10.66 -13.00 -9.16
N ILE A 142 9.53 -12.53 -8.65
CA ILE A 142 9.29 -11.11 -8.38
C ILE A 142 8.69 -10.92 -6.99
N GLU A 143 9.02 -9.80 -6.34
CA GLU A 143 8.42 -9.43 -5.05
C GLU A 143 6.93 -9.12 -5.23
N SER A 144 6.08 -9.66 -4.34
CA SER A 144 4.66 -9.29 -4.24
C SER A 144 4.51 -7.77 -4.06
N GLY A 145 3.43 -7.21 -4.59
CA GLY A 145 3.18 -5.77 -4.62
C GLY A 145 4.06 -4.99 -5.60
N SER A 146 4.91 -5.66 -6.38
CA SER A 146 5.65 -5.02 -7.47
C SER A 146 4.69 -4.43 -8.51
N ALA A 147 5.09 -3.29 -9.07
CA ALA A 147 4.39 -2.66 -10.18
C ALA A 147 4.99 -3.17 -11.49
N ILE A 148 4.13 -3.63 -12.39
CA ILE A 148 4.51 -4.08 -13.73
C ILE A 148 4.02 -3.06 -14.74
N ASP A 149 4.97 -2.42 -15.43
CA ASP A 149 4.65 -1.54 -16.55
C ASP A 149 4.29 -2.42 -17.76
N LEU A 150 3.28 -2.03 -18.53
CA LEU A 150 2.83 -2.76 -19.71
C LEU A 150 3.12 -1.94 -20.96
N VAL A 151 3.80 -2.55 -21.93
CA VAL A 151 3.85 -2.02 -23.29
C VAL A 151 2.61 -2.52 -24.00
N VAL A 152 1.76 -1.59 -24.45
CA VAL A 152 0.46 -1.88 -25.05
C VAL A 152 0.36 -1.28 -26.44
N GLY A 153 -0.40 -1.93 -27.31
CA GLY A 153 -0.69 -1.45 -28.65
C GLY A 153 -1.54 -0.19 -28.66
N LEU A 154 -1.33 0.65 -29.67
CA LEU A 154 -2.09 1.86 -29.96
C LEU A 154 -2.34 1.95 -31.47
N ASN A 155 -3.60 1.74 -31.86
CA ASN A 155 -4.04 2.00 -33.22
C ASN A 155 -4.26 3.51 -33.41
N SER A 156 -3.79 4.08 -34.51
CA SER A 156 -3.94 5.51 -34.81
C SER A 156 -5.39 5.99 -34.92
N GLU A 157 -6.32 5.10 -35.28
CA GLU A 157 -7.76 5.39 -35.40
C GLU A 157 -8.51 5.22 -34.08
N ASP A 158 -7.93 4.47 -33.13
CA ASP A 158 -8.47 4.19 -31.79
C ASP A 158 -7.42 4.54 -30.73
N ASN A 159 -7.10 5.83 -30.62
CA ASN A 159 -6.09 6.36 -29.69
C ASN A 159 -6.60 7.44 -28.75
N ARG A 160 -7.92 7.68 -28.73
CA ARG A 160 -8.54 8.75 -27.93
C ARG A 160 -9.28 8.17 -26.74
N THR A 161 -9.21 8.90 -25.64
CA THR A 161 -9.92 8.61 -24.39
C THR A 161 -10.28 9.92 -23.69
N TYR A 162 -10.95 9.87 -22.55
CA TYR A 162 -11.31 11.04 -21.75
C TYR A 162 -10.73 10.93 -20.35
N ALA A 163 -10.38 12.06 -19.75
CA ALA A 163 -9.97 12.10 -18.35
C ALA A 163 -11.19 11.79 -17.46
N PRO A 164 -11.14 10.73 -16.63
CA PRO A 164 -12.20 10.48 -15.66
C PRO A 164 -12.25 11.60 -14.63
N ASP A 165 -13.43 11.87 -14.09
CA ASP A 165 -13.55 12.65 -12.86
C ASP A 165 -13.22 11.76 -11.68
N VAL A 166 -12.05 12.00 -11.08
CA VAL A 166 -11.59 11.27 -9.89
C VAL A 166 -11.60 12.15 -8.64
N VAL A 167 -12.13 13.37 -8.71
CA VAL A 167 -12.27 14.24 -7.54
C VAL A 167 -13.24 13.60 -6.55
N GLY A 168 -12.87 13.58 -5.27
CA GLY A 168 -13.62 12.90 -4.21
C GLY A 168 -13.35 11.39 -4.11
N MET A 169 -12.64 10.78 -5.07
CA MET A 169 -12.26 9.37 -4.97
C MET A 169 -11.08 9.17 -4.00
N LYS A 170 -11.08 8.03 -3.31
CA LYS A 170 -9.93 7.57 -2.53
C LYS A 170 -8.75 7.27 -3.45
N PHE A 171 -7.53 7.48 -2.95
CA PHE A 171 -6.28 7.32 -3.69
C PHE A 171 -6.23 6.09 -4.61
N LEU A 172 -6.43 4.89 -4.06
CA LEU A 172 -6.34 3.65 -4.85
C LEU A 172 -7.40 3.58 -5.95
N ARG A 173 -8.64 4.02 -5.66
CA ARG A 173 -9.73 4.03 -6.65
C ARG A 173 -9.49 5.06 -7.75
N ALA A 174 -8.91 6.21 -7.42
CA ALA A 174 -8.54 7.22 -8.41
C ALA A 174 -7.45 6.69 -9.37
N VAL A 175 -6.43 6.01 -8.84
CA VAL A 175 -5.38 5.38 -9.67
C VAL A 175 -5.99 4.32 -10.60
N ASP A 176 -6.87 3.48 -10.07
CA ASP A 176 -7.58 2.47 -10.88
C ASP A 176 -8.42 3.10 -11.99
N ALA A 177 -9.20 4.14 -11.66
CA ALA A 177 -10.04 4.84 -12.63
C ALA A 177 -9.21 5.48 -13.76
N VAL A 178 -8.06 6.06 -13.43
CA VAL A 178 -7.13 6.62 -14.44
C VAL A 178 -6.63 5.52 -15.39
N HIS A 179 -6.19 4.37 -14.88
CA HIS A 179 -5.76 3.26 -15.73
C HIS A 179 -6.91 2.65 -16.55
N ASP A 180 -8.10 2.55 -15.97
CA ASP A 180 -9.30 2.03 -16.67
C ASP A 180 -9.71 2.92 -17.84
N HIS A 181 -9.32 4.20 -17.82
CA HIS A 181 -9.47 5.14 -18.93
C HIS A 181 -8.26 5.18 -19.86
N SER A 182 -7.37 4.17 -19.82
CA SER A 182 -6.17 4.09 -20.66
C SER A 182 -5.21 5.28 -20.46
N LEU A 183 -5.18 5.87 -19.25
CA LEU A 183 -4.32 6.98 -18.88
C LEU A 183 -3.30 6.56 -17.81
N ASN A 184 -2.26 7.36 -17.60
CA ASN A 184 -1.21 7.10 -16.63
C ASN A 184 -1.27 8.07 -15.45
N VAL A 185 -1.00 7.60 -14.24
CA VAL A 185 -0.73 8.51 -13.12
C VAL A 185 0.74 8.94 -13.14
N THR A 186 1.02 10.23 -13.30
CA THR A 186 2.39 10.75 -13.46
C THR A 186 2.99 11.32 -12.18
N ARG A 187 2.21 12.09 -11.42
CA ARG A 187 2.64 12.68 -10.15
C ARG A 187 1.51 12.61 -9.13
N LEU A 188 1.91 12.39 -7.88
CA LEU A 188 1.04 12.41 -6.71
C LEU A 188 1.52 13.53 -5.80
N PHE A 189 0.64 14.48 -5.50
CA PHE A 189 0.90 15.58 -4.58
C PHE A 189 0.07 15.34 -3.32
N PHE A 190 0.72 14.97 -2.22
CA PHE A 190 0.07 14.82 -0.94
C PHE A 190 0.14 16.14 -0.18
N ASP A 191 -0.96 16.55 0.45
CA ASP A 191 -0.98 17.72 1.31
C ASP A 191 -0.25 17.45 2.65
N SER A 192 -0.19 18.46 3.51
CA SER A 192 0.48 18.38 4.82
C SER A 192 -0.23 17.48 5.84
N ASN A 193 -1.48 17.07 5.58
CA ASN A 193 -2.27 16.22 6.48
C ASN A 193 -1.98 14.74 6.26
N VAL A 194 -1.49 14.35 5.08
CA VAL A 194 -1.07 12.98 4.79
C VAL A 194 0.37 12.78 5.26
N LYS A 195 0.55 12.28 6.48
CA LYS A 195 1.87 12.14 7.12
C LYS A 195 2.47 10.76 6.95
N ASP A 196 1.62 9.75 6.92
CA ASP A 196 2.07 8.36 6.84
C ASP A 196 1.33 7.54 5.76
N TYR A 197 1.67 6.24 5.70
CA TYR A 197 1.06 5.32 4.74
C TYR A 197 -0.43 5.11 5.00
N THR A 198 -0.84 5.01 6.26
CA THR A 198 -2.24 4.81 6.66
C THR A 198 -3.08 6.02 6.26
N ASP A 199 -2.54 7.23 6.43
CA ASP A 199 -3.15 8.46 5.93
C ASP A 199 -3.29 8.41 4.40
N SER A 200 -2.25 7.96 3.69
CA SER A 200 -2.25 7.91 2.22
C SER A 200 -3.29 6.96 1.62
N LEU A 201 -3.66 5.89 2.35
CA LEU A 201 -4.71 4.96 1.95
C LEU A 201 -6.11 5.58 2.07
N ASN A 202 -6.29 6.49 3.03
CA ASN A 202 -7.53 7.21 3.25
C ASN A 202 -7.59 8.54 2.51
N ALA A 203 -6.46 8.99 1.95
CA ALA A 203 -6.36 10.24 1.23
C ALA A 203 -7.33 10.28 0.04
N VAL A 204 -7.95 11.43 -0.14
CA VAL A 204 -8.96 11.70 -1.15
C VAL A 204 -8.42 12.71 -2.15
N VAL A 205 -8.67 12.46 -3.42
CA VAL A 205 -8.31 13.40 -4.48
C VAL A 205 -9.16 14.66 -4.35
N TYR A 206 -8.55 15.80 -4.11
CA TYR A 206 -9.25 17.10 -4.12
C TYR A 206 -9.05 17.86 -5.44
N ARG A 207 -8.06 17.46 -6.24
CA ARG A 207 -7.80 18.03 -7.56
C ARG A 207 -7.06 17.03 -8.44
N GLN A 208 -7.33 17.09 -9.74
CA GLN A 208 -6.56 16.38 -10.76
C GLN A 208 -6.10 17.34 -11.86
N SER A 209 -5.11 16.93 -12.64
CA SER A 209 -4.66 17.65 -13.83
C SER A 209 -4.22 16.65 -14.91
N PRO A 210 -4.79 16.66 -16.12
CA PRO A 210 -5.90 17.53 -16.57
C PRO A 210 -7.20 17.27 -15.79
N ALA A 211 -8.05 18.30 -15.73
CA ALA A 211 -9.40 18.17 -15.20
C ALA A 211 -10.24 17.27 -16.12
N SER A 212 -11.26 16.61 -15.56
CA SER A 212 -12.23 15.90 -16.39
C SER A 212 -12.96 16.89 -17.31
N SER A 213 -13.09 16.53 -18.57
CA SER A 213 -13.72 17.34 -19.61
C SER A 213 -14.08 16.49 -20.82
N ASP A 214 -14.93 17.00 -21.69
CA ASP A 214 -15.28 16.39 -22.98
C ASP A 214 -14.18 16.56 -24.05
N ILE A 215 -12.98 17.03 -23.66
CA ILE A 215 -11.84 17.16 -24.57
C ILE A 215 -11.10 15.82 -24.61
N PRO A 216 -11.01 15.16 -25.77
CA PRO A 216 -10.36 13.86 -25.87
C PRO A 216 -8.85 14.00 -25.70
N LEU A 217 -8.29 13.11 -24.88
CA LEU A 217 -6.86 12.92 -24.66
C LEU A 217 -6.36 11.74 -25.48
N THR A 218 -5.06 11.74 -25.77
CA THR A 218 -4.41 10.54 -26.32
C THR A 218 -4.24 9.52 -25.19
N MET A 219 -4.50 8.24 -25.47
CA MET A 219 -4.21 7.16 -24.51
C MET A 219 -2.73 7.21 -24.08
N GLY A 220 -2.47 6.87 -22.82
CA GLY A 220 -1.16 6.97 -22.18
C GLY A 220 -0.84 8.36 -21.64
N THR A 221 -1.68 9.38 -21.90
CA THR A 221 -1.50 10.72 -21.34
C THR A 221 -1.44 10.66 -19.81
N GLY A 222 -0.59 11.53 -19.24
CA GLY A 222 -0.38 11.63 -17.82
C GLY A 222 -1.44 12.46 -17.09
N VAL A 223 -1.94 11.92 -15.99
CA VAL A 223 -2.80 12.59 -15.01
C VAL A 223 -2.01 12.75 -13.70
N SER A 224 -1.96 13.97 -13.18
CA SER A 224 -1.43 14.28 -11.86
C SER A 224 -2.58 14.36 -10.85
N LEU A 225 -2.41 13.76 -9.68
CA LEU A 225 -3.41 13.75 -8.61
C LEU A 225 -2.92 14.53 -7.40
N TYR A 226 -3.82 15.31 -6.80
CA TYR A 226 -3.59 16.07 -5.58
C TYR A 226 -4.50 15.54 -4.48
N LEU A 227 -3.90 15.09 -3.39
CA LEU A 227 -4.51 14.27 -2.34
C LEU A 227 -4.41 14.97 -0.99
N LYS A 228 -5.47 14.86 -0.19
CA LYS A 228 -5.59 15.37 1.18
C LYS A 228 -6.19 14.32 2.10
#